data_AF-A0A932R9A6-F1
#
_entry.id   AF-A0A932R9A6-F1
#
_cell.length_a   1.000
_cell.length_b   1.000
_cell.length_c   1.000
_cell.angle_alpha   90.00
_cell.angle_beta   90.00
_cell.angle_gamma   90.00
#
_symmetry.space_group_name_H-M   'P 1'
#
loop_
_entity.id
_entity.type
_entity.pdbx_description
1 polymer ?
#
loop_
_entity_poly.entity_id
_entity_poly.type
_entity_poly.pdbx_seq_one_letter_code
_entity_poly.pdbx_strand_id
1 'polypeptide(L)'
;MRRFLQSASIGGPQFAAAALLGVYLLQCLWLVRVQTLHASRPDSDQALRIYLGLQQWKGGAIAGTPESLRSEAATGVPSAARSGHHRVRDGYDEDRSPLYYLTAAAPLLLRPSSWTPALPLWHLLAVAPYLFFGVMLGGSLWYVARRLYGNAGGYIALVLYCFSPAMIASVAGAQSLGEMGAVWGAFGAVWTAIAVAHTLYAPREVVLWNWKRILLLGLSLTLAAGNQFSLGMLALVVLPLMLWVAPVRKRAVLAIWGAACAVTLVILFASYSFRPGLLWYGMMHARWLEFEPRALVTAVSYMHNQQAMFGGSPPLMLALPAAMIVFAAWKRARYFGNTAPLGIAVLLLILAVAAPNFPGQGFHLTALVFLFVFVAGVFADLLETRHGLLVMAALGGLLIASAVWNLLELARVARS
;
A
#
# COMPACT_ATOMS: atom_id res chain seq x y z
N MET A 1 28.35 9.63 28.39
CA MET A 1 27.89 10.12 27.06
C MET A 1 28.54 9.42 25.85
N ARG A 2 29.79 8.92 25.90
CA ARG A 2 30.40 8.17 24.76
C ARG A 2 29.82 6.77 24.46
N ARG A 3 29.05 6.16 25.37
CA ARG A 3 28.37 4.85 25.13
C ARG A 3 27.01 4.94 24.41
N PHE A 4 26.42 6.13 24.28
CA PHE A 4 25.19 6.32 23.50
C PHE A 4 25.45 6.64 22.02
N LEU A 5 26.70 6.96 21.66
CA LEU A 5 27.13 7.25 20.29
C LEU A 5 27.78 6.05 19.58
N GLN A 6 27.83 4.87 20.21
CA GLN A 6 28.12 3.59 19.56
C GLN A 6 26.81 2.86 19.20
N SER A 7 25.77 3.61 18.81
CA SER A 7 24.49 3.05 18.43
C SER A 7 24.62 2.30 17.11
N ALA A 8 24.55 0.98 17.20
CA ALA A 8 24.21 0.04 16.13
C ALA A 8 24.94 0.28 14.80
N SER A 9 26.08 -0.38 14.60
CA SER A 9 26.57 -0.63 13.24
C SER A 9 25.41 -1.18 12.41
N ILE A 10 24.97 -0.42 11.40
CA ILE A 10 24.02 -0.88 10.41
C ILE A 10 24.61 -2.19 9.85
N GLY A 11 24.00 -3.32 10.17
CA GLY A 11 24.50 -4.61 9.72
C GLY A 11 24.53 -4.66 8.19
N GLY A 12 25.46 -5.40 7.61
CA GLY A 12 25.54 -5.60 6.15
C GLY A 12 24.19 -5.84 5.48
N PRO A 13 23.26 -6.62 6.08
CA PRO A 13 21.96 -6.83 5.47
C PRO A 13 21.02 -5.63 5.39
N GLN A 14 21.09 -4.74 6.38
CA GLN A 14 20.34 -3.49 6.40
C GLN A 14 20.85 -2.56 5.29
N PHE A 15 22.16 -2.50 5.07
CA PHE A 15 22.76 -1.67 4.03
C PHE A 15 22.35 -2.12 2.62
N ALA A 16 22.40 -3.43 2.36
CA ALA A 16 21.96 -3.98 1.07
C ALA A 16 20.47 -3.69 0.79
N ALA A 17 19.61 -3.83 1.81
CA ALA A 17 18.20 -3.49 1.69
C ALA A 17 17.98 -1.99 1.42
N ALA A 18 18.71 -1.12 2.12
CA ALA A 18 18.66 0.32 1.91
C ALA A 18 19.14 0.70 0.51
N ALA A 19 20.19 0.05 -0.02
CA ALA A 19 20.67 0.26 -1.37
C ALA A 19 19.62 -0.13 -2.42
N LEU A 20 18.95 -1.28 -2.26
CA LEU A 20 17.85 -1.70 -3.15
C LEU A 20 16.68 -0.72 -3.12
N LEU A 21 16.29 -0.24 -1.94
CA LEU A 21 15.26 0.81 -1.81
C LEU A 21 15.71 2.14 -2.43
N GLY A 22 16.99 2.46 -2.36
CA GLY A 22 17.58 3.62 -3.04
C GLY A 22 17.46 3.49 -4.56
N VAL A 23 17.78 2.33 -5.12
CA VAL A 23 17.58 2.03 -6.55
C VAL A 23 16.11 2.16 -6.94
N TYR A 24 15.19 1.60 -6.15
CA TYR A 24 13.75 1.76 -6.36
C TYR A 24 13.30 3.22 -6.35
N LEU A 25 13.78 4.01 -5.37
CA LEU A 25 13.48 5.43 -5.27
C LEU A 25 14.00 6.19 -6.51
N LEU A 26 15.21 5.89 -6.97
CA LEU A 26 15.78 6.49 -8.17
C LEU A 26 14.95 6.16 -9.42
N GLN A 27 14.47 4.92 -9.56
CA GLN A 27 13.57 4.53 -10.66
C GLN A 27 12.26 5.32 -10.61
N CYS A 28 11.67 5.48 -9.43
CA CYS A 28 10.44 6.27 -9.25
C CYS A 28 10.65 7.75 -9.58
N LEU A 29 11.72 8.36 -9.06
CA LEU A 29 12.08 9.76 -9.33
C LEU A 29 12.36 10.02 -10.81
N TRP A 30 13.05 9.08 -11.46
CA TRP A 30 13.31 9.14 -12.88
C TRP A 30 11.99 9.11 -13.68
N LEU A 31 11.06 8.21 -13.33
CA LEU A 31 9.77 8.11 -14.01
C LEU A 31 8.93 9.38 -13.81
N VAL A 32 8.89 9.93 -12.59
CA VAL A 32 8.25 11.23 -12.31
C VAL A 32 8.82 12.31 -13.23
N ARG A 33 10.16 12.39 -13.32
CA ARG A 33 10.82 13.40 -14.16
C ARG A 33 10.46 13.23 -15.63
N VAL A 34 10.52 12.02 -16.17
CA VAL A 34 10.17 11.77 -17.58
C VAL A 34 8.72 12.16 -17.86
N GLN A 35 7.80 11.83 -16.97
CA GLN A 35 6.39 12.22 -17.10
C GLN A 35 6.20 13.73 -17.07
N THR A 36 6.87 14.44 -16.17
CA THR A 36 6.79 15.91 -16.12
C THR A 36 7.32 16.58 -17.39
N LEU A 37 8.29 15.97 -18.08
CA LEU A 37 8.86 16.51 -19.31
C LEU A 37 7.96 16.28 -20.53
N HIS A 38 7.23 15.15 -20.57
CA HIS A 38 6.38 14.77 -21.72
C HIS A 38 4.90 15.12 -21.52
N ALA A 39 4.47 15.47 -20.30
CA ALA A 39 3.10 15.85 -20.02
C ALA A 39 2.81 17.28 -20.51
N SER A 40 2.14 17.41 -21.66
CA SER A 40 1.62 18.68 -22.17
C SER A 40 0.50 19.30 -21.30
N ARG A 41 0.01 18.58 -20.29
CA ARG A 41 -1.00 19.04 -19.33
C ARG A 41 -0.75 18.42 -17.94
N PRO A 42 -0.81 19.19 -16.84
CA PRO A 42 -0.76 18.61 -15.50
C PRO A 42 -1.94 17.67 -15.29
N ASP A 43 -1.69 16.52 -14.66
CA ASP A 43 -2.72 15.56 -14.25
C ASP A 43 -3.76 16.28 -13.37
N SER A 44 -4.97 16.44 -13.92
CA SER A 44 -6.03 17.26 -13.32
C SER A 44 -6.49 16.69 -11.98
N ASP A 45 -6.44 15.36 -11.82
CA ASP A 45 -6.92 14.69 -10.62
C ASP A 45 -5.92 14.85 -9.46
N GLN A 46 -4.63 14.69 -9.73
CA GLN A 46 -3.59 14.99 -8.73
C GLN A 46 -3.62 16.47 -8.31
N ALA A 47 -3.76 17.39 -9.28
CA ALA A 47 -3.82 18.82 -9.01
C ALA A 47 -5.05 19.18 -8.16
N LEU A 48 -6.22 18.63 -8.49
CA LEU A 48 -7.45 18.81 -7.74
C LEU A 48 -7.32 18.29 -6.31
N ARG A 49 -6.78 17.08 -6.14
CA ARG A 49 -6.57 16.48 -4.82
C ARG A 49 -5.72 17.36 -3.92
N ILE A 50 -4.61 17.88 -4.46
CA ILE A 50 -3.70 18.78 -3.76
C ILE A 50 -4.40 20.10 -3.42
N TYR A 51 -5.17 20.66 -4.37
CA TYR A 51 -5.90 21.90 -4.18
C TYR A 51 -6.92 21.79 -3.03
N LEU A 52 -7.77 20.76 -3.04
CA LEU A 52 -8.78 20.54 -2.00
C LEU A 52 -8.12 20.32 -0.63
N GLY A 53 -7.04 19.55 -0.57
CA GLY A 53 -6.27 19.36 0.67
C GLY A 53 -5.66 20.66 1.20
N LEU A 54 -5.07 21.48 0.32
CA LEU A 54 -4.51 22.78 0.69
C LEU A 54 -5.59 23.77 1.16
N GLN A 55 -6.76 23.77 0.53
CA GLN A 55 -7.90 24.58 0.94
C GLN A 55 -8.32 24.21 2.37
N GLN A 56 -8.45 22.91 2.66
CA GLN A 56 -8.78 22.45 4.00
C GLN A 56 -7.69 22.79 5.03
N TRP A 57 -6.41 22.59 4.71
CA TRP A 57 -5.31 22.95 5.62
C TRP A 57 -5.30 24.44 5.97
N LYS A 58 -5.77 25.30 5.07
CA LYS A 58 -5.90 26.76 5.28
C LYS A 58 -7.19 27.18 5.99
N GLY A 59 -7.96 26.22 6.51
CA GLY A 59 -9.23 26.47 7.21
C GLY A 59 -10.44 26.66 6.30
N GLY A 60 -10.32 26.32 5.01
CA GLY A 60 -11.43 26.32 4.06
C GLY A 60 -12.34 25.10 4.17
N ALA A 61 -13.07 24.79 3.10
CA ALA A 61 -13.99 23.65 3.04
C ALA A 61 -13.26 22.31 3.25
N ILE A 62 -13.95 21.36 3.90
CA ILE A 62 -13.40 20.01 4.14
C ILE A 62 -13.44 19.22 2.83
N ALA A 63 -12.28 18.71 2.40
CA ALA A 63 -12.14 18.01 1.15
C ALA A 63 -13.00 16.73 1.08
N GLY A 64 -13.53 16.42 -0.10
CA GLY A 64 -14.41 15.26 -0.31
C GLY A 64 -15.82 15.44 0.30
N THR A 65 -16.24 16.69 0.58
CA THR A 65 -17.57 17.01 1.07
C THR A 65 -18.31 17.98 0.13
N PRO A 66 -19.64 18.16 0.25
CA PRO A 66 -20.42 18.94 -0.71
C PRO A 66 -19.96 20.39 -0.85
N GLU A 67 -19.48 20.99 0.24
CA GLU A 67 -18.98 22.35 0.25
C GLU A 67 -17.71 22.51 -0.60
N SER A 68 -16.77 21.55 -0.50
CA SER A 68 -15.53 21.59 -1.27
C SER A 68 -15.77 21.39 -2.76
N LEU A 69 -16.72 20.52 -3.13
CA LEU A 69 -17.04 20.25 -4.53
C LEU A 69 -17.87 21.38 -5.17
N ARG A 70 -18.69 22.10 -4.39
CA ARG A 70 -19.35 23.33 -4.87
C ARG A 70 -18.36 24.46 -5.10
N SER A 71 -17.36 24.60 -4.22
CA SER A 71 -16.27 25.58 -4.38
C SER A 71 -15.47 25.33 -5.66
N GLU A 72 -15.26 24.07 -6.04
CA GLU A 72 -14.65 23.69 -7.32
C GLU A 72 -15.50 24.15 -8.51
N ALA A 73 -16.79 23.81 -8.51
CA ALA A 73 -17.73 24.23 -9.56
C ALA A 73 -17.83 25.76 -9.72
N ALA A 74 -17.68 26.52 -8.63
CA ALA A 74 -17.70 27.98 -8.63
C ALA A 74 -16.42 28.62 -9.20
N THR A 75 -15.27 27.93 -9.16
CA THR A 75 -14.00 28.47 -9.68
C THR A 75 -13.87 28.39 -11.21
N GLY A 76 -14.85 27.79 -11.91
CA GLY A 76 -14.88 27.76 -13.37
C GLY A 76 -13.71 27.03 -14.01
N VAL A 77 -12.92 26.28 -13.23
CA VAL A 77 -11.98 25.28 -13.73
C VAL A 77 -12.79 24.00 -13.79
N PRO A 78 -13.35 23.63 -14.96
CA PRO A 78 -13.90 22.30 -15.09
C PRO A 78 -12.70 21.37 -14.87
N SER A 79 -12.87 20.30 -14.09
CA SER A 79 -12.07 19.12 -14.37
C SER A 79 -12.40 18.72 -15.82
N ALA A 80 -11.63 19.25 -16.77
CA ALA A 80 -11.71 18.94 -18.19
C ALA A 80 -11.34 17.47 -18.44
N ALA A 81 -10.98 16.74 -17.38
CA ALA A 81 -11.07 15.31 -17.27
C ALA A 81 -11.81 14.95 -15.98
N ARG A 82 -13.15 15.09 -15.98
CA ARG A 82 -14.01 14.20 -15.19
C ARG A 82 -13.94 12.78 -15.78
N SER A 83 -12.72 12.29 -16.04
CA SER A 83 -12.45 10.92 -16.41
C SER A 83 -12.75 10.09 -15.18
N GLY A 84 -14.00 9.62 -15.07
CA GLY A 84 -14.42 8.33 -14.50
C GLY A 84 -14.00 7.86 -13.09
N HIS A 85 -13.13 8.53 -12.33
CA HIS A 85 -12.44 7.89 -11.19
C HIS A 85 -12.84 8.39 -9.80
N HIS A 86 -13.33 9.63 -9.65
CA HIS A 86 -13.93 10.09 -8.39
C HIS A 86 -15.45 9.87 -8.42
N ARG A 87 -15.93 8.92 -7.62
CA ARG A 87 -17.36 8.67 -7.45
C ARG A 87 -17.87 9.56 -6.34
N VAL A 88 -18.90 10.33 -6.67
CA VAL A 88 -19.49 11.30 -5.75
C VAL A 88 -20.97 11.00 -5.61
N ARG A 89 -21.42 10.84 -4.36
CA ARG A 89 -22.85 10.73 -4.03
C ARG A 89 -23.25 11.81 -3.05
N ASP A 90 -24.27 12.57 -3.43
CA ASP A 90 -24.78 13.71 -2.66
C ASP A 90 -23.70 14.74 -2.28
N GLY A 91 -22.63 14.82 -3.08
CA GLY A 91 -21.48 15.71 -2.86
C GLY A 91 -20.39 15.15 -1.94
N TYR A 92 -20.47 13.89 -1.52
CA TYR A 92 -19.41 13.21 -0.77
C TYR A 92 -18.60 12.30 -1.69
N ASP A 93 -17.28 12.25 -1.51
CA ASP A 93 -16.44 11.23 -2.15
C ASP A 93 -16.78 9.85 -1.53
N GLU A 94 -17.18 8.90 -2.38
CA GLU A 94 -17.62 7.58 -1.93
C GLU A 94 -16.45 6.66 -1.57
N ASP A 95 -15.25 6.88 -2.09
CA ASP A 95 -14.14 5.93 -2.00
C ASP A 95 -13.02 6.43 -1.06
N ARG A 96 -12.98 7.72 -0.75
CA ARG A 96 -11.89 8.38 0.00
C ARG A 96 -12.40 9.25 1.15
N SER A 97 -11.62 9.31 2.24
CA SER A 97 -11.86 10.29 3.32
C SER A 97 -11.04 11.58 3.11
N PRO A 98 -11.30 12.67 3.84
CA PRO A 98 -10.50 13.90 3.81
C PRO A 98 -8.98 13.65 4.02
N LEU A 99 -8.61 12.60 4.77
CA LEU A 99 -7.21 12.21 4.98
C LEU A 99 -6.45 12.03 3.66
N TYR A 100 -7.10 11.48 2.64
CA TYR A 100 -6.53 11.28 1.32
C TYR A 100 -6.02 12.60 0.68
N TYR A 101 -6.82 13.66 0.79
CA TYR A 101 -6.48 14.98 0.28
C TYR A 101 -5.44 15.68 1.16
N LEU A 102 -5.59 15.58 2.48
CA LEU A 102 -4.67 16.18 3.44
C LEU A 102 -3.26 15.62 3.31
N THR A 103 -3.11 14.30 3.13
CA THR A 103 -1.80 13.66 2.93
C THR A 103 -1.13 14.09 1.63
N ALA A 104 -1.89 14.26 0.54
CA ALA A 104 -1.37 14.76 -0.73
C ALA A 104 -0.85 16.20 -0.63
N ALA A 105 -1.56 17.04 0.13
CA ALA A 105 -1.26 18.47 0.27
C ALA A 105 -0.20 18.78 1.33
N ALA A 106 0.06 17.89 2.29
CA ALA A 106 0.89 18.16 3.46
C ALA A 106 2.30 18.71 3.15
N PRO A 107 3.08 18.16 2.18
CA PRO A 107 4.41 18.68 1.87
C PRO A 107 4.39 20.13 1.35
N LEU A 108 3.27 20.54 0.75
CA LEU A 108 3.10 21.86 0.15
C LEU A 108 2.70 22.93 1.16
N LEU A 109 2.51 22.58 2.44
CA LEU A 109 2.33 23.56 3.53
C LEU A 109 3.62 24.29 3.87
N LEU A 110 4.76 23.66 3.65
CA LEU A 110 6.09 24.25 3.88
C LEU A 110 6.48 25.24 2.76
N ARG A 111 5.56 25.54 1.84
CA ARG A 111 5.80 26.35 0.64
C ARG A 111 5.85 27.86 0.97
N PRO A 112 6.88 28.57 0.48
CA PRO A 112 6.86 30.03 0.35
C PRO A 112 5.84 30.48 -0.71
N SER A 113 5.11 31.57 -0.46
CA SER A 113 4.08 32.12 -1.37
C SER A 113 4.58 32.44 -2.79
N SER A 114 5.89 32.56 -3.00
CA SER A 114 6.54 32.91 -4.26
C SER A 114 6.73 31.77 -5.26
N TRP A 115 6.54 30.50 -4.87
CA TRP A 115 6.83 29.36 -5.76
C TRP A 115 5.69 29.15 -6.75
N THR A 116 5.91 29.26 -8.06
CA THR A 116 4.86 28.96 -9.05
C THR A 116 4.82 27.46 -9.37
N PRO A 117 3.69 26.93 -9.88
CA PRO A 117 3.58 25.54 -10.37
C PRO A 117 4.59 25.19 -11.47
N ALA A 118 5.28 26.19 -12.05
CA ALA A 118 6.30 26.03 -13.08
C ALA A 118 7.66 25.54 -12.55
N LEU A 119 7.86 25.49 -11.22
CA LEU A 119 9.12 25.01 -10.65
C LEU A 119 9.17 23.47 -10.62
N PRO A 120 10.27 22.82 -11.08
CA PRO A 120 10.42 21.37 -11.02
C PRO A 120 10.24 20.77 -9.62
N LEU A 121 10.56 21.55 -8.59
CA LEU A 121 10.40 21.17 -7.18
C LEU A 121 8.92 20.98 -6.78
N TRP A 122 7.98 21.64 -7.47
CA TRP A 122 6.54 21.48 -7.23
C TRP A 122 6.10 20.03 -7.48
N HIS A 123 6.48 19.46 -8.62
CA HIS A 123 6.13 18.08 -8.97
C HIS A 123 6.75 17.08 -8.00
N LEU A 124 7.99 17.31 -7.57
CA LEU A 124 8.63 16.47 -6.58
C LEU A 124 7.89 16.49 -5.24
N LEU A 125 7.49 17.67 -4.76
CA LEU A 125 6.71 17.81 -3.53
C LEU A 125 5.31 17.20 -3.64
N ALA A 126 4.67 17.33 -4.81
CA ALA A 126 3.36 16.76 -5.10
C ALA A 126 3.35 15.22 -5.07
N VAL A 127 4.47 14.58 -5.38
CA VAL A 127 4.62 13.10 -5.38
C VAL A 127 5.30 12.59 -4.10
N ALA A 128 5.93 13.46 -3.31
CA ALA A 128 6.68 13.12 -2.11
C ALA A 128 5.95 12.19 -1.11
N PRO A 129 4.64 12.35 -0.81
CA PRO A 129 3.94 11.44 0.10
C PRO A 129 3.93 10.01 -0.43
N TYR A 130 3.75 9.83 -1.73
CA TYR A 130 3.68 8.51 -2.37
C TYR A 130 5.07 7.87 -2.47
N LEU A 131 6.12 8.65 -2.74
CA LEU A 131 7.51 8.18 -2.65
C LEU A 131 7.82 7.68 -1.24
N PHE A 132 7.42 8.44 -0.22
CA PHE A 132 7.57 8.05 1.17
C PHE A 132 6.82 6.74 1.47
N PHE A 133 5.54 6.65 1.12
CA PHE A 133 4.73 5.44 1.33
C PHE A 133 5.31 4.24 0.60
N GLY A 134 5.78 4.41 -0.65
CA GLY A 134 6.44 3.36 -1.42
C GLY A 134 7.72 2.84 -0.77
N VAL A 135 8.61 3.73 -0.32
CA VAL A 135 9.84 3.32 0.36
C VAL A 135 9.54 2.66 1.70
N MET A 136 8.59 3.20 2.47
CA MET A 136 8.19 2.64 3.76
C MET A 136 7.51 1.28 3.61
N LEU A 137 6.69 1.08 2.57
CA LEU A 137 6.08 -0.20 2.24
C LEU A 137 7.17 -1.23 1.87
N GLY A 138 8.12 -0.89 1.01
CA GLY A 138 9.24 -1.78 0.66
C GLY A 138 10.12 -2.13 1.87
N GLY A 139 10.39 -1.15 2.75
CA GLY A 139 11.09 -1.39 4.01
C GLY A 139 10.31 -2.29 4.97
N SER A 140 8.99 -2.09 5.06
CA SER A 140 8.09 -2.93 5.87
C SER A 140 8.04 -4.36 5.34
N LEU A 141 7.92 -4.53 4.02
CA LEU A 141 7.95 -5.81 3.32
C LEU A 141 9.25 -6.56 3.62
N TRP A 142 10.40 -5.91 3.42
CA TRP A 142 11.71 -6.50 3.72
C TRP A 142 11.83 -6.89 5.19
N TYR A 143 11.41 -6.03 6.11
CA TYR A 143 11.48 -6.31 7.55
C TYR A 143 10.64 -7.55 7.91
N VAL A 144 9.41 -7.63 7.42
CA VAL A 144 8.51 -8.75 7.68
C VAL A 144 9.07 -10.04 7.05
N ALA A 145 9.41 -10.02 5.76
CA ALA A 145 9.96 -11.19 5.07
C ALA A 145 11.26 -11.67 5.73
N ARG A 146 12.13 -10.76 6.16
CA ARG A 146 13.35 -11.10 6.90
C ARG A 146 13.05 -11.75 8.25
N ARG A 147 12.02 -11.29 8.97
CA ARG A 147 11.62 -11.87 10.26
C ARG A 147 11.02 -13.27 10.11
N LEU A 148 10.34 -13.54 9.00
CA LEU A 148 9.72 -14.84 8.74
C LEU A 148 10.69 -15.85 8.14
N TYR A 149 11.56 -15.41 7.22
CA TYR A 149 12.31 -16.30 6.32
C TYR A 149 13.83 -16.06 6.34
N GLY A 150 14.32 -15.19 7.23
CA GLY A 150 15.72 -14.79 7.25
C GLY A 150 16.12 -13.87 6.09
N ASN A 151 17.42 -13.62 5.94
CA ASN A 151 17.93 -12.63 4.98
C ASN A 151 17.56 -12.97 3.52
N ALA A 152 17.58 -14.25 3.14
CA ALA A 152 17.27 -14.69 1.78
C ALA A 152 15.85 -14.27 1.36
N GLY A 153 14.83 -14.67 2.13
CA GLY A 153 13.46 -14.28 1.83
C GLY A 153 13.25 -12.76 1.90
N GLY A 154 13.92 -12.08 2.82
CA GLY A 154 13.92 -10.61 2.89
C GLY A 154 14.35 -9.96 1.57
N TYR A 155 15.46 -10.41 0.98
CA TYR A 155 15.94 -9.86 -0.29
C TYR A 155 15.09 -10.27 -1.48
N ILE A 156 14.62 -11.52 -1.54
CA ILE A 156 13.78 -11.99 -2.64
C ILE A 156 12.51 -11.14 -2.72
N ALA A 157 11.83 -10.95 -1.59
CA ALA A 157 10.65 -10.09 -1.52
C ALA A 157 10.97 -8.66 -1.97
N LEU A 158 12.09 -8.11 -1.47
CA LEU A 158 12.48 -6.74 -1.76
C LEU A 158 12.85 -6.53 -3.23
N VAL A 159 13.54 -7.48 -3.88
CA VAL A 159 13.86 -7.37 -5.31
C VAL A 159 12.60 -7.49 -6.17
N LEU A 160 11.69 -8.43 -5.86
CA LEU A 160 10.39 -8.52 -6.55
C LEU A 160 9.60 -7.20 -6.45
N TYR A 161 9.63 -6.57 -5.27
CA TYR A 161 9.00 -5.27 -5.03
C TYR A 161 9.69 -4.12 -5.79
N CYS A 162 11.00 -3.98 -5.63
CA CYS A 162 11.77 -2.86 -6.18
C CYS A 162 11.80 -2.84 -7.72
N PHE A 163 11.62 -3.99 -8.36
CA PHE A 163 11.60 -4.10 -9.82
C PHE A 163 10.21 -4.43 -10.39
N SER A 164 9.14 -4.27 -9.59
CA SER A 164 7.76 -4.41 -10.07
C SER A 164 7.30 -3.12 -10.77
N PRO A 165 6.94 -3.18 -12.07
CA PRO A 165 6.39 -2.03 -12.78
C PRO A 165 5.15 -1.43 -12.12
N ALA A 166 4.24 -2.26 -11.57
CA ALA A 166 3.06 -1.77 -10.86
C ALA A 166 3.45 -0.95 -9.62
N MET A 167 4.42 -1.40 -8.83
CA MET A 167 4.87 -0.67 -7.64
C MET A 167 5.58 0.64 -7.99
N ILE A 168 6.33 0.69 -9.09
CA ILE A 168 7.02 1.91 -9.54
C ILE A 168 6.00 2.90 -10.13
N ALA A 169 5.14 2.46 -11.04
CA ALA A 169 4.14 3.31 -11.70
C ALA A 169 3.13 3.89 -10.70
N SER A 170 2.74 3.09 -9.71
CA SER A 170 1.79 3.51 -8.67
C SER A 170 2.41 4.40 -7.59
N VAL A 171 3.75 4.52 -7.52
CA VAL A 171 4.41 5.52 -6.66
C VAL A 171 4.73 6.80 -7.42
N ALA A 172 5.12 6.68 -8.69
CA ALA A 172 5.47 7.82 -9.54
C ALA A 172 4.28 8.70 -9.94
N GLY A 173 3.03 8.29 -9.66
CA GLY A 173 1.84 9.02 -10.05
C GLY A 173 1.29 8.64 -11.43
N ALA A 174 2.06 7.92 -12.25
CA ALA A 174 1.71 7.43 -13.60
C ALA A 174 0.31 6.81 -13.73
N GLN A 175 -0.08 6.05 -12.70
CA GLN A 175 -1.35 5.33 -12.60
C GLN A 175 -1.97 5.53 -11.22
N SER A 176 -1.41 6.44 -10.41
CA SER A 176 -1.69 6.48 -8.98
C SER A 176 -2.73 7.53 -8.63
N LEU A 177 -3.90 7.03 -8.28
CA LEU A 177 -4.91 7.72 -7.48
C LEU A 177 -4.46 7.84 -6.01
N GLY A 178 -3.16 7.93 -5.70
CA GLY A 178 -2.65 8.12 -4.34
C GLY A 178 -2.92 6.96 -3.39
N GLU A 179 -3.03 5.75 -3.91
CA GLU A 179 -3.42 4.56 -3.13
C GLU A 179 -2.30 3.98 -2.29
N MET A 180 -1.06 4.40 -2.49
CA MET A 180 0.10 3.83 -1.79
C MET A 180 0.02 3.97 -0.27
N GLY A 181 -0.61 5.04 0.22
CA GLY A 181 -0.92 5.16 1.64
C GLY A 181 -1.86 4.04 2.11
N ALA A 182 -2.88 3.72 1.31
CA ALA A 182 -3.83 2.65 1.61
C ALA A 182 -3.17 1.27 1.55
N VAL A 183 -2.34 1.00 0.53
CA VAL A 183 -1.62 -0.27 0.37
C VAL A 183 -0.64 -0.50 1.53
N TRP A 184 0.11 0.54 1.92
CA TRP A 184 0.99 0.46 3.08
C TRP A 184 0.22 0.26 4.38
N GLY A 185 -0.90 0.97 4.56
CA GLY A 185 -1.82 0.78 5.67
C GLY A 185 -2.38 -0.64 5.73
N ALA A 186 -2.83 -1.20 4.61
CA ALA A 186 -3.38 -2.54 4.50
C ALA A 186 -2.35 -3.62 4.85
N PHE A 187 -1.15 -3.54 4.28
CA PHE A 187 -0.05 -4.43 4.61
C PHE A 187 0.34 -4.33 6.09
N GLY A 188 0.47 -3.10 6.59
CA GLY A 188 0.78 -2.81 7.98
C GLY A 188 -0.28 -3.32 8.95
N ALA A 189 -1.56 -3.23 8.61
CA ALA A 189 -2.66 -3.65 9.47
C ALA A 189 -2.62 -5.16 9.72
N VAL A 190 -2.44 -5.96 8.67
CA VAL A 190 -2.36 -7.42 8.76
C VAL A 190 -1.16 -7.85 9.61
N TRP A 191 0.04 -7.38 9.29
CA TRP A 191 1.24 -7.82 9.99
C TRP A 191 1.38 -7.25 11.40
N THR A 192 0.88 -6.04 11.64
CA THR A 192 0.83 -5.48 12.99
C THR A 192 -0.18 -6.24 13.84
N ALA A 193 -1.35 -6.60 13.29
CA ALA A 193 -2.33 -7.42 13.99
C ALA A 193 -1.75 -8.80 14.37
N ILE A 194 -1.08 -9.49 13.43
CA ILE A 194 -0.38 -10.75 13.70
C ILE A 194 0.70 -10.57 14.77
N ALA A 195 1.54 -9.55 14.64
CA ALA A 195 2.63 -9.29 15.58
C ALA A 195 2.11 -8.98 16.99
N VAL A 196 1.01 -8.23 17.11
CA VAL A 196 0.35 -7.94 18.38
C VAL A 196 -0.25 -9.21 18.98
N ALA A 197 -0.95 -10.03 18.18
CA ALA A 197 -1.51 -11.29 18.64
C ALA A 197 -0.41 -12.21 19.20
N HIS A 198 0.77 -12.27 18.57
CA HIS A 198 1.90 -13.04 19.10
C HIS A 198 2.42 -12.55 20.46
N THR A 199 2.22 -11.28 20.83
CA THR A 199 2.61 -10.81 22.17
C THR A 199 1.73 -11.35 23.28
N LEU A 200 0.52 -11.81 22.95
CA LEU A 200 -0.46 -12.32 23.92
C LEU A 200 -0.10 -13.70 24.49
N TYR A 201 0.92 -14.37 23.93
CA TYR A 201 1.45 -15.61 24.50
C TYR A 201 2.14 -15.39 25.86
N ALA A 202 2.61 -14.17 26.17
CA ALA A 202 3.19 -13.84 27.47
C ALA A 202 2.18 -13.13 28.39
N PRO A 203 2.09 -13.48 29.69
CA PRO A 203 1.18 -12.84 30.64
C PRO A 203 1.65 -11.42 30.99
N ARG A 204 1.03 -10.40 30.39
CA ARG A 204 1.25 -8.97 30.71
C ARG A 204 -0.06 -8.19 30.63
N GLU A 205 -0.08 -6.98 31.22
CA GLU A 205 -1.14 -6.00 31.02
C GLU A 205 -1.34 -5.74 29.53
N VAL A 206 -2.56 -5.92 29.03
CA VAL A 206 -2.76 -6.16 27.60
C VAL A 206 -2.64 -4.88 26.76
N VAL A 207 -3.24 -3.78 27.24
CA VAL A 207 -3.40 -2.54 26.46
C VAL A 207 -2.24 -1.58 26.69
N LEU A 208 -1.96 -1.24 27.96
CA LEU A 208 -0.90 -0.29 28.31
C LEU A 208 0.49 -0.79 27.93
N TRP A 209 0.75 -2.10 27.96
CA TRP A 209 2.03 -2.65 27.52
C TRP A 209 2.21 -2.61 26.00
N ASN A 210 1.12 -2.84 25.25
CA ASN A 210 1.14 -2.94 23.79
C ASN A 210 0.77 -1.63 23.10
N TRP A 211 0.68 -0.50 23.81
CA TRP A 211 0.18 0.77 23.29
C TRP A 211 0.85 1.18 21.96
N LYS A 212 2.16 0.98 21.84
CA LYS A 212 2.91 1.30 20.60
C LYS A 212 2.40 0.51 19.42
N ARG A 213 2.12 -0.78 19.62
CA ARG A 213 1.65 -1.67 18.55
C ARG A 213 0.17 -1.48 18.26
N ILE A 214 -0.64 -1.14 19.27
CA ILE A 214 -2.05 -0.76 19.10
C ILE A 214 -2.14 0.54 18.29
N LEU A 215 -1.30 1.52 18.62
CA LEU A 215 -1.20 2.77 17.88
C LEU A 215 -0.76 2.52 16.43
N LEU A 216 0.25 1.67 16.22
CA LEU A 216 0.67 1.28 14.86
C LEU A 216 -0.46 0.57 14.09
N LEU A 217 -1.21 -0.33 14.73
CA LEU A 217 -2.36 -1.01 14.10
C LEU A 217 -3.45 0.00 13.74
N GLY A 218 -3.80 0.91 14.66
CA GLY A 218 -4.76 1.99 14.41
C GLY A 218 -4.30 2.93 13.29
N LEU A 219 -3.03 3.31 13.26
CA LEU A 219 -2.45 4.13 12.18
C LEU A 219 -2.50 3.39 10.83
N SER A 220 -2.16 2.10 10.80
CA SER A 220 -2.27 1.27 9.60
C SER A 220 -3.71 1.18 9.09
N LEU A 221 -4.68 0.94 9.98
CA LEU A 221 -6.10 0.93 9.64
C LEU A 221 -6.59 2.30 9.17
N THR A 222 -6.10 3.39 9.75
CA THR A 222 -6.41 4.76 9.31
C THR A 222 -5.87 5.00 7.90
N LEU A 223 -4.62 4.62 7.64
CA LEU A 223 -4.05 4.77 6.31
C LEU A 223 -4.81 3.95 5.27
N ALA A 224 -5.20 2.71 5.61
CA ALA A 224 -6.03 1.86 4.76
C ALA A 224 -7.40 2.49 4.49
N ALA A 225 -8.24 2.63 5.53
CA ALA A 225 -9.61 3.11 5.40
C ALA A 225 -9.70 4.57 4.93
N GLY A 226 -8.76 5.42 5.37
CA GLY A 226 -8.80 6.85 5.07
C GLY A 226 -8.34 7.19 3.66
N ASN A 227 -7.42 6.40 3.08
CA ASN A 227 -7.01 6.57 1.68
C ASN A 227 -7.82 5.70 0.72
N GLN A 228 -8.49 4.64 1.16
CA GLN A 228 -9.39 3.84 0.34
C GLN A 228 -10.38 3.10 1.26
N PHE A 229 -11.65 3.51 1.29
CA PHE A 229 -12.64 2.92 2.21
C PHE A 229 -12.80 1.41 2.03
N SER A 230 -12.64 0.92 0.80
CA SER A 230 -12.73 -0.52 0.51
C SER A 230 -11.68 -1.36 1.25
N LEU A 231 -10.47 -0.82 1.44
CA LEU A 231 -9.43 -1.48 2.25
C LEU A 231 -9.70 -1.37 3.75
N GLY A 232 -10.64 -0.51 4.18
CA GLY A 232 -11.12 -0.44 5.55
C GLY A 232 -11.78 -1.75 6.03
N MET A 233 -12.29 -2.58 5.12
CA MET A 233 -12.80 -3.91 5.46
C MET A 233 -11.75 -4.82 6.11
N LEU A 234 -10.46 -4.53 5.93
CA LEU A 234 -9.39 -5.27 6.58
C LEU A 234 -9.48 -5.18 8.12
N ALA A 235 -10.12 -4.16 8.68
CA ALA A 235 -10.44 -4.13 10.12
C ALA A 235 -11.23 -5.38 10.54
N LEU A 236 -12.16 -5.85 9.71
CA LEU A 236 -12.94 -7.07 9.96
C LEU A 236 -12.11 -8.34 9.70
N VAL A 237 -11.16 -8.30 8.77
CA VAL A 237 -10.29 -9.44 8.42
C VAL A 237 -9.19 -9.67 9.46
N VAL A 238 -8.63 -8.61 10.05
CA VAL A 238 -7.55 -8.75 11.03
C VAL A 238 -8.04 -9.35 12.35
N LEU A 239 -9.31 -9.17 12.72
CA LEU A 239 -9.87 -9.75 13.94
C LEU A 239 -9.82 -11.30 13.95
N PRO A 240 -10.36 -12.03 12.96
CA PRO A 240 -10.25 -13.49 12.91
C PRO A 240 -8.80 -13.95 12.79
N LEU A 241 -7.92 -13.20 12.09
CA LEU A 241 -6.48 -13.51 12.08
C LEU A 241 -5.87 -13.44 13.49
N MET A 242 -6.18 -12.41 14.27
CA MET A 242 -5.68 -12.28 15.63
C MET A 242 -6.22 -13.40 16.54
N LEU A 243 -7.48 -13.80 16.35
CA LEU A 243 -8.09 -14.92 17.08
C LEU A 243 -7.48 -16.27 16.68
N TRP A 244 -7.11 -16.44 15.41
CA TRP A 244 -6.39 -17.61 14.92
C TRP A 244 -4.98 -17.69 15.53
N VAL A 245 -4.27 -16.56 15.58
CA VAL A 245 -2.91 -16.48 16.14
C VAL A 245 -2.91 -16.60 17.67
N ALA A 246 -3.92 -16.09 18.38
CA ALA A 246 -3.98 -16.09 19.85
C ALA A 246 -5.32 -16.63 20.38
N PRO A 247 -5.60 -17.94 20.24
CA PRO A 247 -6.92 -18.52 20.51
C PRO A 247 -7.30 -18.50 22.01
N VAL A 248 -6.32 -18.47 22.90
CA VAL A 248 -6.52 -18.58 24.36
C VAL A 248 -7.00 -17.26 24.99
N ARG A 249 -6.56 -16.10 24.47
CA ARG A 249 -6.82 -14.78 25.07
C ARG A 249 -7.80 -13.93 24.26
N LYS A 250 -8.97 -14.48 23.92
CA LYS A 250 -9.99 -13.82 23.06
C LYS A 250 -10.40 -12.44 23.54
N ARG A 251 -10.58 -12.25 24.85
CA ARG A 251 -10.94 -10.93 25.44
C ARG A 251 -9.84 -9.88 25.21
N ALA A 252 -8.58 -10.27 25.33
CA ALA A 252 -7.44 -9.41 25.08
C ALA A 252 -7.35 -9.00 23.60
N VAL A 253 -7.60 -9.95 22.70
CA VAL A 253 -7.68 -9.68 21.25
C VAL A 253 -8.77 -8.66 20.94
N LEU A 254 -9.98 -8.85 21.47
CA LEU A 254 -11.10 -7.92 21.27
C LEU A 254 -10.80 -6.52 21.82
N ALA A 255 -10.18 -6.43 23.00
CA ALA A 255 -9.81 -5.15 23.59
C ALA A 255 -8.76 -4.40 22.76
N ILE A 256 -7.73 -5.08 22.27
CA ILE A 256 -6.69 -4.48 21.41
C ILE A 256 -7.29 -4.06 20.07
N TRP A 257 -8.07 -4.94 19.44
CA TRP A 257 -8.73 -4.63 18.17
C TRP A 257 -9.67 -3.43 18.32
N GLY A 258 -10.51 -3.41 19.35
CA GLY A 258 -11.39 -2.28 19.66
C GLY A 258 -10.63 -0.99 19.92
N ALA A 259 -9.52 -1.04 20.66
CA ALA A 259 -8.67 0.12 20.88
C ALA A 259 -8.03 0.65 19.59
N ALA A 260 -7.58 -0.24 18.70
CA ALA A 260 -7.05 0.16 17.39
C ALA A 260 -8.14 0.80 16.50
N CYS A 261 -9.36 0.24 16.48
CA CYS A 261 -10.51 0.83 15.80
C CYS A 261 -10.86 2.22 16.36
N ALA A 262 -10.78 2.40 17.69
CA ALA A 262 -11.00 3.71 18.32
C ALA A 262 -9.93 4.72 17.89
N VAL A 263 -8.65 4.34 17.85
CA VAL A 263 -7.57 5.19 17.31
C VAL A 263 -7.87 5.59 15.87
N THR A 264 -8.28 4.64 15.03
CA THR A 264 -8.67 4.92 13.64
C THR A 264 -9.80 5.93 13.55
N LEU A 265 -10.86 5.75 14.34
CA LEU A 265 -11.99 6.66 14.40
C LEU A 265 -11.57 8.06 14.82
N VAL A 266 -10.70 8.19 15.82
CA VAL A 266 -10.19 9.49 16.29
C VAL A 266 -9.39 10.22 15.21
N ILE A 267 -8.51 9.50 14.51
CA ILE A 267 -7.69 10.12 13.44
C ILE A 267 -8.57 10.50 12.23
N LEU A 268 -9.51 9.64 11.84
CA LEU A 268 -10.48 9.99 10.80
C LEU A 268 -11.33 11.18 11.22
N PHE A 269 -11.83 11.22 12.46
CA PHE A 269 -12.59 12.34 12.99
C PHE A 269 -11.79 13.66 12.96
N ALA A 270 -10.49 13.61 13.28
CA ALA A 270 -9.60 14.73 13.14
C ALA A 270 -9.45 15.20 11.68
N SER A 271 -9.43 14.28 10.71
CA SER A 271 -9.42 14.62 9.27
C SER A 271 -10.71 15.33 8.81
N TYR A 272 -11.83 15.12 9.50
CA TYR A 272 -13.09 15.88 9.33
C TYR A 272 -13.12 17.16 10.19
N SER A 273 -11.98 17.63 10.69
CA SER A 273 -11.85 18.81 11.55
C SER A 273 -12.74 18.76 12.80
N PHE A 274 -12.93 17.55 13.36
CA PHE A 274 -13.78 17.31 14.54
C PHE A 274 -15.26 17.71 14.34
N ARG A 275 -15.77 17.69 13.12
CA ARG A 275 -17.20 17.94 12.82
C ARG A 275 -17.98 16.62 12.74
N PRO A 276 -18.73 16.22 13.80
CA PRO A 276 -19.32 14.87 13.89
C PRO A 276 -20.36 14.61 12.80
N GLY A 277 -21.13 15.64 12.43
CA GLY A 277 -22.10 15.53 11.34
C GLY A 277 -21.43 15.16 10.01
N LEU A 278 -20.34 15.83 9.64
CA LEU A 278 -19.63 15.56 8.38
C LEU A 278 -18.94 14.20 8.38
N LEU A 279 -18.36 13.78 9.52
CA LEU A 279 -17.84 12.42 9.67
C LEU A 279 -18.97 11.41 9.45
N TRP A 280 -20.09 11.57 10.16
CA TRP A 280 -21.22 10.65 10.08
C TRP A 280 -21.77 10.54 8.65
N TYR A 281 -22.06 11.69 8.01
CA TYR A 281 -22.50 11.69 6.62
C TYR A 281 -21.44 11.09 5.70
N GLY A 282 -20.17 11.44 5.85
CA GLY A 282 -19.08 10.83 5.09
C GLY A 282 -19.06 9.31 5.21
N MET A 283 -19.17 8.75 6.42
CA MET A 283 -19.20 7.31 6.64
C MET A 283 -20.45 6.62 6.07
N MET A 284 -21.60 7.29 6.06
CA MET A 284 -22.84 6.78 5.45
C MET A 284 -22.79 6.78 3.91
N HIS A 285 -21.98 7.66 3.33
CA HIS A 285 -21.73 7.73 1.88
C HIS A 285 -20.50 6.93 1.44
N ALA A 286 -19.68 6.49 2.39
CA ALA A 286 -18.52 5.66 2.14
C ALA A 286 -18.92 4.29 1.58
N ARG A 287 -18.20 3.88 0.54
CA ARG A 287 -18.41 2.65 -0.19
C ARG A 287 -17.40 1.60 0.26
N TRP A 288 -17.72 0.95 1.37
CA TRP A 288 -16.88 -0.05 2.01
C TRP A 288 -16.71 -1.33 1.19
N LEU A 289 -17.75 -1.74 0.46
CA LEU A 289 -17.72 -2.92 -0.41
C LEU A 289 -18.80 -2.80 -1.50
N GLU A 290 -18.39 -2.76 -2.75
CA GLU A 290 -19.26 -2.87 -3.92
C GLU A 290 -19.14 -4.30 -4.45
N PHE A 291 -19.95 -5.19 -3.89
CA PHE A 291 -19.93 -6.59 -4.29
C PHE A 291 -20.83 -6.78 -5.52
N GLU A 292 -20.25 -7.22 -6.63
CA GLU A 292 -20.95 -7.62 -7.84
C GLU A 292 -20.83 -9.15 -8.02
N PRO A 293 -21.81 -9.94 -7.54
CA PRO A 293 -21.73 -11.41 -7.57
C PRO A 293 -21.57 -11.97 -8.99
N ARG A 294 -22.10 -11.27 -9.99
CA ARG A 294 -22.00 -11.66 -11.41
C ARG A 294 -20.56 -11.64 -11.91
N ALA A 295 -19.71 -10.76 -11.36
CA ALA A 295 -18.31 -10.69 -11.71
C ALA A 295 -17.54 -11.97 -11.33
N LEU A 296 -17.96 -12.66 -10.26
CA LEU A 296 -17.34 -13.92 -9.81
C LEU A 296 -17.58 -15.10 -10.76
N VAL A 297 -18.61 -15.03 -11.61
CA VAL A 297 -18.93 -16.07 -12.60
C VAL A 297 -18.43 -15.70 -13.99
N THR A 298 -18.02 -14.45 -14.20
CA THR A 298 -17.63 -13.94 -15.52
C THR A 298 -16.13 -14.12 -15.76
N ALA A 299 -15.76 -14.90 -16.78
CA ALA A 299 -14.35 -15.16 -17.13
C ALA A 299 -13.54 -13.88 -17.39
N VAL A 300 -14.19 -12.84 -17.91
CA VAL A 300 -13.58 -11.54 -18.22
C VAL A 300 -12.98 -10.88 -16.97
N SER A 301 -13.63 -10.99 -15.81
CA SER A 301 -13.15 -10.40 -14.55
C SER A 301 -11.87 -11.07 -14.05
N TYR A 302 -11.76 -12.39 -14.22
CA TYR A 302 -10.53 -13.13 -13.91
C TYR A 302 -9.40 -12.79 -14.87
N MET A 303 -9.70 -12.68 -16.18
CA MET A 303 -8.71 -12.33 -17.19
C MET A 303 -8.11 -10.93 -16.93
N HIS A 304 -8.95 -9.94 -16.61
CA HIS A 304 -8.47 -8.60 -16.25
C HIS A 304 -7.59 -8.63 -14.99
N ASN A 305 -7.99 -9.39 -13.96
CA ASN A 305 -7.19 -9.51 -12.74
C ASN A 305 -5.83 -10.17 -13.00
N GLN A 306 -5.80 -11.23 -13.81
CA GLN A 306 -4.55 -11.88 -14.23
C GLN A 306 -3.66 -10.93 -15.02
N GLN A 307 -4.23 -10.19 -15.98
CA GLN A 307 -3.49 -9.20 -16.76
C GLN A 307 -2.92 -8.09 -15.87
N ALA A 308 -3.68 -7.59 -14.89
CA ALA A 308 -3.21 -6.61 -13.92
C ALA A 308 -2.07 -7.15 -13.05
N MET A 309 -2.19 -8.38 -12.55
CA MET A 309 -1.17 -9.02 -11.70
C MET A 309 0.14 -9.29 -12.47
N PHE A 310 0.04 -9.85 -13.68
CA PHE A 310 1.19 -10.24 -14.48
C PHE A 310 1.84 -9.05 -15.20
N GLY A 311 1.03 -8.12 -15.72
CA GLY A 311 1.53 -6.83 -16.22
C GLY A 311 2.20 -6.01 -15.11
N GLY A 312 1.70 -6.13 -13.88
CA GLY A 312 2.26 -5.42 -12.72
C GLY A 312 3.61 -5.97 -12.23
N SER A 313 3.94 -7.23 -12.53
CA SER A 313 5.22 -7.83 -12.14
C SER A 313 5.55 -9.04 -13.02
N PRO A 314 6.29 -8.86 -14.13
CA PRO A 314 6.71 -9.96 -15.00
C PRO A 314 7.40 -11.14 -14.29
N PRO A 315 8.26 -10.95 -13.27
CA PRO A 315 8.83 -12.07 -12.49
C PRO A 315 7.80 -13.00 -11.88
N LEU A 316 6.67 -12.45 -11.43
CA LEU A 316 5.64 -13.22 -10.76
C LEU A 316 4.95 -14.19 -11.73
N MET A 317 4.97 -13.93 -13.04
CA MET A 317 4.43 -14.86 -14.05
C MET A 317 5.08 -16.23 -13.97
N LEU A 318 6.38 -16.29 -13.67
CA LEU A 318 7.12 -17.55 -13.57
C LEU A 318 7.30 -17.98 -12.11
N ALA A 319 7.60 -17.04 -11.21
CA ALA A 319 7.86 -17.36 -9.82
C ALA A 319 6.62 -17.84 -9.06
N LEU A 320 5.43 -17.27 -9.35
CA LEU A 320 4.21 -17.63 -8.62
C LEU A 320 3.74 -19.05 -8.93
N PRO A 321 3.61 -19.50 -10.20
CA PRO A 321 3.24 -20.89 -10.48
C PRO A 321 4.24 -21.89 -9.88
N ALA A 322 5.55 -21.62 -9.98
CA ALA A 322 6.57 -22.46 -9.36
C ALA A 322 6.40 -22.53 -7.83
N ALA A 323 6.22 -21.38 -7.17
CA ALA A 323 5.98 -21.32 -5.73
C ALA A 323 4.70 -22.06 -5.31
N MET A 324 3.62 -21.97 -6.10
CA MET A 324 2.37 -22.69 -5.85
C MET A 324 2.55 -24.21 -5.96
N ILE A 325 3.28 -24.69 -6.98
CA ILE A 325 3.58 -26.12 -7.15
C ILE A 325 4.37 -26.62 -5.94
N VAL A 326 5.44 -25.89 -5.54
CA VAL A 326 6.25 -26.28 -4.38
C VAL A 326 5.45 -26.23 -3.09
N PHE A 327 4.65 -25.20 -2.88
CA PHE A 327 3.80 -25.08 -1.69
C PHE A 327 2.78 -26.22 -1.59
N ALA A 328 2.18 -26.63 -2.72
CA ALA A 328 1.24 -27.75 -2.75
C ALA A 328 1.94 -29.10 -2.53
N ALA A 329 3.08 -29.32 -3.19
CA ALA A 329 3.81 -30.58 -3.16
C ALA A 329 4.61 -30.81 -1.87
N TRP A 330 5.09 -29.75 -1.23
CA TRP A 330 6.05 -29.85 -0.13
C TRP A 330 5.47 -29.41 1.22
N LYS A 331 5.26 -30.37 2.13
CA LYS A 331 4.68 -30.09 3.46
C LYS A 331 5.47 -29.05 4.26
N ARG A 332 6.81 -28.99 4.10
CA ARG A 332 7.69 -28.07 4.83
C ARG A 332 7.37 -26.62 4.53
N ALA A 333 6.97 -26.29 3.29
CA ALA A 333 6.63 -24.94 2.89
C ALA A 333 5.25 -24.47 3.42
N ARG A 334 4.45 -25.35 4.03
CA ARG A 334 3.07 -25.06 4.49
C ARG A 334 3.01 -24.71 5.98
N TYR A 335 3.86 -23.79 6.42
CA TYR A 335 3.78 -23.21 7.77
C TYR A 335 3.11 -21.85 7.72
N PHE A 336 2.75 -21.35 8.91
CA PHE A 336 2.06 -20.07 9.11
C PHE A 336 2.65 -18.92 8.28
N GLY A 337 3.98 -18.83 8.22
CA GLY A 337 4.69 -17.77 7.50
C GLY A 337 4.30 -17.69 6.03
N ASN A 338 4.15 -18.82 5.34
CA ASN A 338 3.73 -18.87 3.92
C ASN A 338 2.19 -18.90 3.76
N THR A 339 1.47 -19.58 4.67
CA THR A 339 0.01 -19.71 4.56
C THR A 339 -0.72 -18.39 4.79
N ALA A 340 -0.28 -17.58 5.76
CA ALA A 340 -0.91 -16.29 6.05
C ALA A 340 -0.87 -15.28 4.87
N PRO A 341 0.29 -14.98 4.25
CA PRO A 341 0.35 -14.08 3.10
C PRO A 341 -0.40 -14.64 1.89
N LEU A 342 -0.33 -15.96 1.63
CA LEU A 342 -1.10 -16.56 0.54
C LEU A 342 -2.62 -16.42 0.76
N GLY A 343 -3.11 -16.72 1.96
CA GLY A 343 -4.53 -16.60 2.30
C GLY A 343 -5.04 -15.17 2.14
N ILE A 344 -4.26 -14.17 2.57
CA ILE A 344 -4.62 -12.76 2.42
C ILE A 344 -4.55 -12.31 0.96
N ALA A 345 -3.54 -12.74 0.21
CA ALA A 345 -3.46 -12.48 -1.23
C ALA A 345 -4.68 -13.06 -1.97
N VAL A 346 -5.05 -14.31 -1.69
CA VAL A 346 -6.24 -14.95 -2.30
C VAL A 346 -7.52 -14.19 -1.94
N LEU A 347 -7.70 -13.81 -0.67
CA LEU A 347 -8.84 -12.98 -0.26
C LEU A 347 -8.91 -11.67 -1.04
N LEU A 348 -7.79 -10.94 -1.14
CA LEU A 348 -7.73 -9.67 -1.85
C LEU A 348 -7.95 -9.83 -3.35
N LEU A 349 -7.46 -10.93 -3.96
CA LEU A 349 -7.75 -11.24 -5.36
C LEU A 349 -9.23 -11.56 -5.58
N ILE A 350 -9.87 -12.32 -4.68
CA ILE A 350 -11.32 -12.58 -4.73
C ILE A 350 -12.08 -11.26 -4.64
N LEU A 351 -11.70 -10.37 -3.72
CA LEU A 351 -12.32 -9.06 -3.57
C LEU A 351 -12.12 -8.18 -4.82
N ALA A 352 -10.94 -8.24 -5.43
CA ALA A 352 -10.68 -7.53 -6.68
C ALA A 352 -11.53 -8.05 -7.85
N VAL A 353 -11.75 -9.37 -7.95
CA VAL A 353 -12.70 -9.93 -8.95
C VAL A 353 -14.14 -9.56 -8.62
N ALA A 354 -14.53 -9.67 -7.35
CA ALA A 354 -15.89 -9.42 -6.89
C ALA A 354 -16.30 -7.96 -7.00
N ALA A 355 -15.34 -7.05 -7.15
CA ALA A 355 -15.58 -5.62 -7.14
C ALA A 355 -14.80 -4.91 -8.27
N PRO A 356 -15.12 -5.25 -9.54
CA PRO A 356 -14.34 -4.85 -10.71
C PRO A 356 -14.40 -3.34 -10.99
N ASN A 357 -15.40 -2.66 -10.40
CA ASN A 357 -15.69 -1.26 -10.63
C ASN A 357 -15.09 -0.33 -9.56
N PHE A 358 -14.32 -0.84 -8.58
CA PHE A 358 -13.69 0.06 -7.62
C PHE A 358 -12.64 0.95 -8.28
N PRO A 359 -12.63 2.26 -7.99
CA PRO A 359 -11.59 3.12 -8.52
C PRO A 359 -10.25 2.79 -7.89
N GLY A 360 -9.29 2.59 -8.79
CA GLY A 360 -7.91 2.28 -8.48
C GLY A 360 -7.62 0.79 -8.31
N GLN A 361 -6.40 0.50 -7.87
CA GLN A 361 -5.81 -0.84 -7.82
C GLN A 361 -5.52 -1.29 -6.38
N GLY A 362 -6.12 -0.64 -5.37
CA GLY A 362 -5.84 -0.90 -3.95
C GLY A 362 -5.83 -2.39 -3.56
N PHE A 363 -6.84 -3.17 -3.97
CA PHE A 363 -6.87 -4.61 -3.71
C PHE A 363 -5.76 -5.38 -4.46
N HIS A 364 -5.55 -5.09 -5.74
CA HIS A 364 -4.53 -5.75 -6.56
C HIS A 364 -3.11 -5.46 -6.07
N LEU A 365 -2.79 -4.18 -5.81
CA LEU A 365 -1.49 -3.76 -5.30
C LEU A 365 -1.21 -4.37 -3.93
N THR A 366 -2.22 -4.39 -3.05
CA THR A 366 -2.09 -5.04 -1.74
C THR A 366 -1.86 -6.55 -1.91
N ALA A 367 -2.62 -7.22 -2.78
CA ALA A 367 -2.44 -8.64 -3.07
C ALA A 367 -1.02 -8.94 -3.58
N LEU A 368 -0.51 -8.10 -4.49
CA LEU A 368 0.84 -8.22 -5.07
C LEU A 368 1.92 -8.22 -3.98
N VAL A 369 1.83 -7.30 -3.02
CA VAL A 369 2.76 -7.21 -1.89
C VAL A 369 2.73 -8.50 -1.05
N PHE A 370 1.55 -9.06 -0.77
CA PHE A 370 1.46 -10.34 -0.06
C PHE A 370 1.98 -11.52 -0.90
N LEU A 371 1.77 -11.52 -2.22
CA LEU A 371 2.34 -12.52 -3.12
C LEU A 371 3.87 -12.45 -3.14
N PHE A 372 4.48 -11.26 -3.07
CA PHE A 372 5.93 -11.14 -2.93
C PHE A 372 6.43 -11.80 -1.64
N VAL A 373 5.74 -11.61 -0.51
CA VAL A 373 6.08 -12.28 0.76
C VAL A 373 5.91 -13.80 0.64
N PHE A 374 4.82 -14.27 0.04
CA PHE A 374 4.58 -15.70 -0.14
C PHE A 374 5.65 -16.36 -1.02
N VAL A 375 5.89 -15.82 -2.21
CA VAL A 375 6.91 -16.32 -3.15
C VAL A 375 8.28 -16.31 -2.48
N ALA A 376 8.64 -15.22 -1.80
CA ALA A 376 9.91 -15.13 -1.10
C ALA A 376 10.11 -16.20 -0.02
N GLY A 377 9.06 -16.56 0.72
CA GLY A 377 9.14 -17.61 1.73
C GLY A 377 9.33 -19.00 1.13
N VAL A 378 8.59 -19.34 0.08
CA VAL A 378 8.75 -20.63 -0.62
C VAL A 378 10.14 -20.75 -1.25
N PHE A 379 10.64 -19.69 -1.89
CA PHE A 379 11.98 -19.70 -2.48
C PHE A 379 13.08 -19.70 -1.42
N ALA A 380 12.89 -19.06 -0.26
CA ALA A 380 13.82 -19.18 0.86
C ALA A 380 13.93 -20.64 1.34
N ASP A 381 12.81 -21.34 1.48
CA ASP A 381 12.81 -22.77 1.84
C ASP A 381 13.53 -23.63 0.78
N LEU A 382 13.35 -23.31 -0.50
CA LEU A 382 14.04 -24.00 -1.61
C LEU A 382 15.55 -23.78 -1.62
N LEU A 383 16.01 -22.57 -1.25
CA LEU A 383 17.44 -22.25 -1.15
C LEU A 383 18.15 -23.04 -0.05
N GLU A 384 17.43 -23.49 0.98
CA GLU A 384 17.99 -24.36 2.03
C GLU A 384 18.13 -25.83 1.60
N THR A 385 17.64 -26.21 0.42
CA THR A 385 17.74 -27.58 -0.07
C THR A 385 19.11 -27.87 -0.73
N ARG A 386 19.38 -29.15 -1.01
CA ARG A 386 20.57 -29.57 -1.77
C ARG A 386 20.66 -28.94 -3.17
N HIS A 387 19.54 -28.49 -3.73
CA HIS A 387 19.46 -27.83 -5.03
C HIS A 387 19.53 -26.29 -4.93
N GLY A 388 19.88 -25.75 -3.75
CA GLY A 388 19.86 -24.31 -3.48
C GLY A 388 20.67 -23.47 -4.47
N LEU A 389 21.79 -23.98 -5.00
CA LEU A 389 22.58 -23.29 -6.02
C LEU A 389 21.84 -23.13 -7.35
N LEU A 390 21.13 -24.18 -7.80
CA LEU A 390 20.32 -24.11 -9.02
C LEU A 390 19.15 -23.15 -8.85
N VAL A 391 18.50 -23.20 -7.68
CA VAL A 391 17.41 -22.28 -7.32
C VAL A 391 17.92 -20.84 -7.28
N MET A 392 19.09 -20.61 -6.69
CA MET A 392 19.71 -19.29 -6.64
C MET A 392 20.06 -18.78 -8.04
N ALA A 393 20.64 -19.63 -8.90
CA ALA A 393 20.97 -19.26 -10.27
C ALA A 393 19.71 -18.95 -11.10
N ALA A 394 18.67 -19.77 -10.99
CA ALA A 394 17.39 -19.56 -11.69
C ALA A 394 16.69 -18.28 -11.20
N LEU A 395 16.61 -18.08 -9.88
CA LEU A 395 16.02 -16.90 -9.29
C LEU A 395 16.82 -15.64 -9.62
N GLY A 396 18.15 -15.71 -9.52
CA GLY A 396 19.06 -14.64 -9.93
C GLY A 396 18.87 -14.28 -11.41
N GLY A 397 18.83 -15.28 -12.29
CA GLY A 397 18.56 -15.07 -13.72
C GLY A 397 17.20 -14.42 -13.98
N LEU A 398 16.14 -14.88 -13.31
CA LEU A 398 14.80 -14.30 -13.43
C LEU A 398 14.75 -12.83 -12.97
N LEU A 399 15.35 -12.54 -11.81
CA LEU A 399 15.35 -11.20 -11.24
C LEU A 399 16.23 -10.24 -12.04
N ILE A 400 17.39 -10.69 -12.55
CA ILE A 400 18.24 -9.89 -13.43
C ILE A 400 17.53 -9.62 -14.75
N ALA A 401 16.93 -10.63 -15.38
CA ALA A 401 16.18 -10.47 -16.62
C ALA A 401 15.04 -9.46 -16.44
N SER A 402 14.34 -9.51 -15.31
CA SER A 402 13.30 -8.53 -14.99
C SER A 402 13.83 -7.14 -14.71
N ALA A 403 14.96 -7.01 -14.01
CA ALA A 403 15.58 -5.72 -13.77
C ALA A 403 15.98 -5.06 -15.10
N VAL A 404 16.60 -5.84 -16.00
CA VAL A 404 16.94 -5.40 -17.36
C VAL A 404 15.68 -5.03 -18.15
N TRP A 405 14.65 -5.88 -18.13
CA TRP A 405 13.38 -5.61 -18.82
C TRP A 405 12.75 -4.30 -18.34
N ASN A 406 12.68 -4.10 -17.02
CA ASN A 406 12.13 -2.88 -16.43
C ASN A 406 12.94 -1.64 -16.84
N LEU A 407 14.28 -1.70 -16.78
CA LEU A 407 15.14 -0.63 -17.25
C LEU A 407 14.98 -0.34 -18.75
N LEU A 408 14.76 -1.36 -19.57
CA LEU A 408 14.51 -1.20 -21.00
C LEU A 408 13.15 -0.56 -21.28
N GLU A 409 12.09 -0.97 -20.58
CA GLU A 409 10.76 -0.35 -20.70
C GLU A 409 10.81 1.11 -20.24
N LEU A 410 11.45 1.39 -19.10
CA LEU A 410 11.73 2.75 -18.66
C LEU A 410 12.45 3.52 -19.78
N ALA A 411 13.57 3.01 -20.31
CA ALA A 411 14.30 3.66 -21.40
C ALA A 411 13.50 3.83 -22.71
N ARG A 412 12.45 3.05 -22.96
CA ARG A 412 11.53 3.29 -24.09
C ARG A 412 10.62 4.46 -23.82
N VAL A 413 10.04 4.54 -22.61
CA VAL A 413 9.18 5.67 -22.20
C VAL A 413 9.91 7.01 -22.24
N ALA A 414 11.24 7.03 -22.04
CA ALA A 414 12.02 8.26 -22.19
C ALA A 414 12.32 8.69 -23.64
N ARG A 415 12.11 7.80 -24.62
CA ARG A 415 12.39 8.07 -26.04
C ARG A 415 11.14 8.35 -26.87
N SER A 416 9.96 7.97 -26.35
CA SER A 416 8.64 8.31 -26.88
C SER A 416 8.19 9.68 -26.36
#